data_AF-A0A2D7F7R0-F1
#
_entry.id   AF-A0A2D7F7R0-F1
#
_cell.length_a   1.000
_cell.length_b   1.000
_cell.length_c   1.000
_cell.angle_alpha   90.00
_cell.angle_beta   90.00
_cell.angle_gamma   90.00
#
_symmetry.space_group_name_H-M   'P 1'
#
loop_
_entity.id
_entity.type
_entity.pdbx_description
1 polymer ?
#
loop_
_entity_poly.entity_id
_entity_poly.type
_entity_poly.pdbx_seq_one_letter_code
_entity_poly.pdbx_strand_id
1 'polypeptide(L)'
;LLSRELAGSHQPGYAAFSDSHRHQVLRIAPTLDAVRYWLEQPTAVAVRLNDAGKLEVLAPFGLGCLFGMRGEPTPSGLRKYDQYIARMRAKAWSVTWPKVRVQGLG
;
A
#
# COMPACT_ATOMS: atom_id res chain seq x y z
N LEU A 1 20.36 34.97 8.52
CA LEU A 1 19.86 35.40 9.85
C LEU A 1 18.44 34.89 10.00
N LEU A 2 18.25 33.99 10.97
CA LEU A 2 16.99 33.50 11.56
C LEU A 2 16.05 32.70 10.63
N SER A 3 16.11 31.37 10.55
CA SER A 3 15.67 30.36 11.53
C SER A 3 14.25 30.58 12.07
N ARG A 4 13.31 29.72 11.67
CA ARG A 4 12.28 29.18 12.56
C ARG A 4 11.75 27.84 12.07
N GLU A 5 12.20 26.83 12.80
CA GLU A 5 11.78 25.44 12.84
C GLU A 5 10.34 25.35 13.37
N LEU A 6 9.50 24.56 12.71
CA LEU A 6 8.25 24.06 13.29
C LEU A 6 8.21 22.53 13.11
N ALA A 7 8.52 21.88 14.24
CA ALA A 7 7.86 20.73 14.82
C ALA A 7 7.48 19.56 13.91
N GLY A 8 8.16 18.45 14.14
CA GLY A 8 8.00 17.20 13.44
C GLY A 8 6.59 16.60 13.53
N SER A 9 6.15 16.07 12.40
CA SER A 9 5.34 14.87 12.39
C SER A 9 6.22 13.77 11.80
N HIS A 10 6.42 12.72 12.60
CA HIS A 10 7.21 11.55 12.24
C HIS A 10 6.48 10.81 11.13
N GLN A 11 6.68 11.20 9.87
CA GLN A 11 6.22 10.40 8.73
C GLN A 11 7.12 9.16 8.66
N PRO A 12 6.58 7.92 8.72
CA PRO A 12 7.38 6.74 8.43
C PRO A 12 7.92 6.89 7.02
N GLY A 13 9.24 6.78 6.87
CA GLY A 13 9.99 7.10 5.66
C GLY A 13 9.40 6.43 4.43
N TYR A 14 8.75 7.23 3.59
CA TYR A 14 8.44 6.85 2.23
C TYR A 14 9.75 6.91 1.45
N ALA A 15 10.43 5.76 1.31
CA ALA A 15 11.65 5.68 0.52
C ALA A 15 11.30 5.70 -0.98
N ALA A 16 10.95 6.88 -1.50
CA ALA A 16 10.91 7.14 -2.93
C ALA A 16 12.28 7.65 -3.36
N PHE A 17 13.20 6.74 -3.68
CA PHE A 17 14.48 7.12 -4.29
C PHE A 17 14.26 7.29 -5.79
N SER A 18 14.38 8.52 -6.29
CA SER A 18 14.32 8.87 -7.71
C SER A 18 15.61 9.60 -8.08
N ASP A 19 16.51 8.92 -8.79
CA ASP A 19 17.63 9.57 -9.48
C ASP A 19 17.27 9.80 -10.95
N SER A 20 17.61 10.97 -11.44
CA SER A 20 16.88 11.66 -12.51
C SER A 20 17.63 11.72 -13.83
N HIS A 21 17.29 10.91 -14.84
CA HIS A 21 17.61 11.21 -16.25
C HIS A 21 16.51 10.72 -17.22
N ARG A 22 15.68 11.69 -17.65
CA ARG A 22 14.86 11.76 -18.88
C ARG A 22 14.53 10.44 -19.61
N HIS A 23 13.35 9.89 -19.35
CA HIS A 23 12.28 9.49 -20.30
C HIS A 23 11.04 9.21 -19.43
N GLN A 24 9.86 9.64 -19.88
CA GLN A 24 8.59 9.77 -19.12
C GLN A 24 8.43 8.83 -17.89
N VAL A 25 8.93 9.29 -16.73
CA VAL A 25 8.69 8.62 -15.44
C VAL A 25 7.22 8.83 -15.11
N LEU A 26 6.41 7.78 -15.27
CA LEU A 26 5.07 7.74 -14.70
C LEU A 26 5.17 8.19 -13.25
N ARG A 27 4.58 9.35 -12.94
CA ARG A 27 4.66 9.92 -11.60
C ARG A 27 4.13 8.87 -10.62
N ILE A 28 4.99 8.50 -9.67
CA ILE A 28 4.66 7.56 -8.60
C ILE A 28 3.58 8.14 -7.68
N ALA A 29 3.54 9.48 -7.53
CA ALA A 29 2.65 10.18 -6.61
C ALA A 29 1.13 10.04 -6.92
N PRO A 30 0.63 10.26 -8.15
CA PRO A 30 -0.77 9.98 -8.48
C PRO A 30 -1.18 8.52 -8.24
N THR A 31 -0.29 7.57 -8.56
CA THR A 31 -0.52 6.14 -8.33
C THR A 31 -0.58 5.83 -6.84
N LEU A 32 0.31 6.42 -6.05
CA LEU A 32 0.29 6.33 -4.59
C LEU A 32 -1.05 6.81 -4.01
N ASP A 33 -1.52 7.96 -4.48
CA ASP A 33 -2.82 8.51 -4.07
C ASP A 33 -3.99 7.60 -4.44
N ALA A 34 -3.91 6.86 -5.54
CA ALA A 34 -4.95 5.90 -5.92
C ALA A 34 -4.92 4.62 -5.06
N VAL A 35 -3.74 4.02 -4.85
CA VAL A 35 -3.63 2.71 -4.15
C VAL A 35 -4.02 2.78 -2.68
N ARG A 36 -3.90 3.94 -2.01
CA ARG A 36 -4.37 4.11 -0.62
C ARG A 36 -5.88 4.01 -0.44
N TYR A 37 -6.66 4.10 -1.52
CA TYR A 37 -8.12 3.97 -1.47
C TYR A 37 -8.63 2.54 -1.65
N TRP A 38 -7.75 1.58 -1.95
CA TRP A 38 -8.13 0.16 -1.96
C TRP A 38 -8.55 -0.31 -0.57
N LEU A 39 -9.42 -1.33 -0.53
CA LEU A 39 -10.11 -1.74 0.68
C LEU A 39 -9.22 -2.53 1.62
N GLU A 40 -8.31 -3.35 1.10
CA GLU A 40 -7.40 -4.20 1.88
C GLU A 40 -5.94 -3.73 1.79
N GLN A 41 -5.23 -3.71 2.92
CA GLN A 41 -3.79 -3.40 2.98
C GLN A 41 -2.92 -4.29 2.08
N PRO A 42 -3.05 -5.63 2.06
CA PRO A 42 -2.21 -6.45 1.19
C PRO A 42 -2.50 -6.22 -0.30
N THR A 43 -3.68 -5.68 -0.64
CA THR A 43 -3.99 -5.28 -2.02
C THR A 43 -3.27 -3.96 -2.35
N ALA A 44 -3.18 -3.01 -1.40
CA ALA A 44 -2.56 -1.68 -1.55
C ALA A 44 -1.02 -1.71 -1.66
N VAL A 45 -0.51 -2.55 -2.57
CA VAL A 45 0.91 -2.68 -2.92
C VAL A 45 1.05 -2.66 -4.43
N ALA A 46 2.00 -1.90 -4.96
CA ALA A 46 2.37 -1.91 -6.37
C ALA A 46 3.88 -2.02 -6.53
N VAL A 47 4.31 -2.68 -7.60
CA VAL A 47 5.73 -2.87 -7.94
C VAL A 47 5.95 -2.52 -9.41
N ARG A 48 7.05 -1.84 -9.72
CA ARG A 48 7.53 -1.68 -11.10
C ARG A 48 9.02 -1.95 -11.18
N LEU A 49 9.48 -2.31 -12.38
CA LEU A 49 10.89 -2.28 -12.75
C LEU A 49 11.18 -0.93 -13.39
N ASN A 50 12.23 -0.23 -12.95
CA ASN A 50 12.68 1.00 -13.60
C ASN A 50 13.75 0.72 -14.67
N ASP A 51 14.14 1.77 -15.39
CA ASP A 51 15.08 1.67 -16.52
C ASP A 51 16.49 1.22 -16.08
N ALA A 52 16.82 1.37 -14.79
CA ALA A 52 18.05 0.87 -14.20
C ALA A 52 17.95 -0.60 -13.73
N GLY A 53 16.85 -1.29 -14.05
CA GLY A 53 16.61 -2.67 -13.63
C GLY A 53 16.38 -2.83 -12.13
N LYS A 54 15.99 -1.76 -11.42
CA LYS A 54 15.68 -1.80 -10.00
C LYS A 54 14.17 -1.90 -9.77
N LEU A 55 13.80 -2.67 -8.75
CA LEU A 55 12.42 -2.72 -8.29
C LEU A 55 12.11 -1.48 -7.45
N GLU A 56 11.00 -0.84 -7.79
CA GLU A 56 10.40 0.21 -6.98
C GLU A 56 9.06 -0.29 -6.44
N VAL A 57 8.84 -0.07 -5.15
CA VAL A 57 7.68 -0.57 -4.42
C VAL A 57 6.89 0.59 -3.83
N LEU A 58 5.58 0.58 -4.05
CA LEU A 58 4.62 1.41 -3.35
C LEU A 58 3.87 0.55 -2.34
N ALA A 59 4.00 0.87 -1.05
CA ALA A 59 3.31 0.17 0.03
C ALA A 59 2.93 1.17 1.15
N PRO A 60 1.86 1.98 0.97
CA PRO A 60 1.49 3.03 1.92
C PRO A 60 1.16 2.53 3.34
N PHE A 61 0.84 1.25 3.49
CA PHE A 61 0.57 0.61 4.78
C PHE A 61 1.68 -0.38 5.17
N GLY A 62 2.83 -0.33 4.49
CA GLY A 62 3.91 -1.31 4.61
C GLY A 62 3.56 -2.68 4.00
N LEU A 63 4.49 -3.61 4.11
CA LEU A 63 4.37 -4.96 3.53
C LEU A 63 4.00 -6.04 4.55
N GLY A 64 3.86 -5.68 5.82
CA GLY A 64 3.69 -6.64 6.92
C GLY A 64 2.42 -7.48 6.80
N CYS A 65 1.33 -6.91 6.29
CA CYS A 65 0.08 -7.64 6.04
C CYS A 65 0.20 -8.58 4.84
N LEU A 66 0.86 -8.15 3.76
CA LEU A 66 1.10 -8.97 2.58
C LEU A 66 1.95 -10.20 2.92
N PHE A 67 3.13 -10.00 3.52
CA PHE A 67 4.02 -11.10 3.90
C PHE A 67 3.48 -11.95 5.05
N GLY A 68 2.70 -11.33 5.95
CA GLY A 68 2.02 -12.03 7.02
C GLY A 68 0.78 -12.83 6.59
N MET A 69 0.40 -12.76 5.31
CA MET A 69 -0.81 -13.38 4.76
C MET A 69 -2.08 -12.94 5.52
N ARG A 70 -2.17 -11.64 5.84
CA ARG A 70 -3.29 -11.06 6.58
C ARG A 70 -4.08 -10.10 5.70
N GLY A 71 -5.33 -10.46 5.44
CA GLY A 71 -6.31 -9.62 4.79
C GLY A 71 -6.89 -8.60 5.76
N GLU A 72 -6.16 -7.53 6.04
CA GLU A 72 -6.61 -6.44 6.94
C GLU A 72 -7.14 -5.24 6.14
N PRO A 73 -8.17 -4.52 6.63
CA PRO A 73 -8.68 -3.35 5.95
C PRO A 73 -7.70 -2.16 6.03
N THR A 74 -7.70 -1.32 5.00
CA THR A 74 -7.08 0.02 5.05
C THR A 74 -8.01 1.00 5.79
N PRO A 75 -7.61 2.26 6.06
CA PRO A 75 -8.54 3.27 6.55
C PRO A 75 -9.77 3.48 5.63
N SER A 76 -9.59 3.33 4.31
CA SER A 76 -10.69 3.38 3.34
C SER A 76 -11.58 2.14 3.44
N GLY A 77 -10.98 0.96 3.65
CA GLY A 77 -11.69 -0.28 3.94
C GLY A 77 -12.51 -0.20 5.23
N LEU A 78 -11.96 0.37 6.30
CA LEU A 78 -12.67 0.58 7.57
C LEU A 78 -13.89 1.50 7.40
N ARG A 79 -13.77 2.58 6.63
CA ARG A 79 -14.93 3.46 6.31
C ARG A 79 -15.99 2.78 5.44
N LYS A 80 -15.61 1.77 4.67
CA LYS A 80 -16.48 1.01 3.75
C LYS A 80 -16.50 -0.47 4.13
N TYR A 81 -16.65 -0.75 5.42
CA TYR A 81 -16.39 -2.07 5.99
C TYR A 81 -17.24 -3.18 5.36
N ASP A 82 -18.52 -2.90 5.05
CA ASP A 82 -19.39 -3.86 4.39
C ASP A 82 -18.90 -4.25 2.98
N GLN A 83 -18.36 -3.28 2.23
CA GLN A 83 -17.77 -3.54 0.91
C GLN A 83 -16.49 -4.36 1.02
N TYR A 84 -15.67 -4.06 2.04
CA TYR A 84 -14.49 -4.85 2.36
C TYR A 84 -14.86 -6.31 2.68
N ILE A 85 -15.80 -6.54 3.60
CA ILE A 85 -16.26 -7.88 3.99
C ILE A 85 -16.87 -8.63 2.80
N ALA A 86 -17.73 -7.98 2.01
CA ALA A 86 -18.33 -8.57 0.82
C ALA A 86 -17.25 -9.03 -0.18
N ARG A 87 -16.25 -8.19 -0.44
CA ARG A 87 -15.14 -8.52 -1.32
C ARG A 87 -14.29 -9.66 -0.79
N MET A 88 -13.97 -9.67 0.51
CA MET A 88 -13.16 -10.73 1.11
C MET A 88 -13.87 -12.08 1.09
N ARG A 89 -15.19 -12.11 1.32
CA ARG A 89 -16.01 -13.33 1.15
C ARG A 89 -16.03 -13.82 -0.28
N ALA A 90 -16.28 -12.92 -1.24
CA ALA A 90 -16.35 -13.26 -2.65
C ALA A 90 -15.03 -13.80 -3.22
N LYS A 91 -13.89 -13.28 -2.72
CA LYS A 91 -12.56 -13.76 -3.13
C LYS A 91 -12.18 -15.09 -2.49
N ALA A 92 -12.75 -15.43 -1.34
CA ALA A 92 -12.52 -16.70 -0.64
C ALA A 92 -11.03 -17.07 -0.54
N TRP A 93 -10.17 -16.09 -0.20
CA TRP A 93 -8.71 -16.25 -0.31
C TRP A 93 -8.15 -17.46 0.43
N SER A 94 -8.76 -17.85 1.55
CA SER A 94 -8.36 -19.02 2.33
C SER A 94 -8.55 -20.35 1.59
N VAL A 95 -9.42 -20.41 0.58
CA VAL A 95 -9.60 -21.61 -0.26
C VAL A 95 -8.38 -21.85 -1.13
N THR A 96 -7.87 -20.80 -1.78
CA THR A 96 -6.66 -20.89 -2.64
C THR A 96 -5.38 -20.87 -1.82
N TRP A 97 -5.37 -20.08 -0.74
CA TRP A 97 -4.20 -19.84 0.10
C TRP A 97 -4.54 -20.15 1.56
N PRO A 98 -4.40 -21.41 2.01
CA PRO A 98 -4.90 -21.86 3.32
C PRO A 98 -4.32 -21.14 4.53
N LYS A 99 -3.17 -20.47 4.39
CA LYS A 99 -2.53 -19.69 5.46
C LYS A 99 -3.03 -18.25 5.55
N VAL A 100 -3.85 -17.80 4.59
CA VAL A 100 -4.41 -16.45 4.61
C VAL A 100 -5.47 -16.34 5.69
N ARG A 101 -5.28 -15.36 6.57
CA ARG A 101 -6.26 -14.97 7.59
C ARG A 101 -6.89 -13.64 7.21
N VAL A 102 -8.20 -13.54 7.37
CA VAL A 102 -8.95 -12.32 7.00
C VAL A 102 -9.56 -11.72 8.24
N GLN A 103 -9.32 -10.43 8.46
CA GLN A 103 -9.94 -9.75 9.58
C GLN A 103 -11.45 -9.63 9.37
N GLY A 104 -12.24 -10.01 10.37
CA GLY A 104 -13.70 -9.95 10.29
C GLY A 104 -14.36 -11.14 9.57
N LEU A 105 -13.59 -12.12 9.10
CA LEU A 105 -14.09 -13.43 8.68
C LEU A 105 -13.42 -14.50 9.55
N GLY A 106 -14.23 -15.19 10.36
CA GLY A 106 -13.83 -16.34 11.18
C GLY A 106 -14.02 -17.64 10.42
#